data_AF-A0AAJ8B4B3-F1
#
_entry.id   AF-A0AAJ8B4B3-F1
#
_cell.length_a   1.000
_cell.length_b   1.000
_cell.length_c   1.000
_cell.angle_alpha   90.00
_cell.angle_beta   90.00
_cell.angle_gamma   90.00
#
_symmetry.space_group_name_H-M   'P 1'
#
loop_
_entity.id
_entity.type
_entity.pdbx_description
1 polymer ?
#
loop_
_entity_poly.entity_id
_entity_poly.type
_entity_poly.pdbx_seq_one_letter_code
_entity_poly.pdbx_strand_id
1 'polypeptide(L)'
;MADQKACSRIEQRSVIKFLVAEGCKPIEIHRRMSTVYGATCFSQKNVYKWAKLFKEGRSSGKVMLTVFWDMQGPITISFLEKGSTVNSANYCELLRQVKKDIKNKRRGHQSKGVILHHDNARPHTAAQTVQTINELGWELLPHPPYSPDLAPSDFHLFGPLKAFTRGTKFESDDEVKSVVSDWLRHQSKDFYAEGIRKLVHRWEKCVTVLGDYVEKLKKHRGRESD
;
A
#
# COMPACT_ATOMS: atom_id res chain seq x y z
N MET A 1 25.79 -29.89 -18.49
CA MET A 1 25.82 -29.15 -17.21
C MET A 1 24.43 -28.59 -17.01
N ALA A 2 23.73 -29.00 -15.95
CA ALA A 2 22.34 -28.59 -15.72
C ALA A 2 22.32 -27.13 -15.24
N ASP A 3 21.57 -26.31 -15.96
CA ASP A 3 21.30 -24.91 -15.68
C ASP A 3 20.62 -24.79 -14.30
N GLN A 4 21.34 -24.28 -13.30
CA GLN A 4 20.82 -24.13 -11.94
C GLN A 4 19.85 -22.95 -11.93
N LYS A 5 18.59 -23.22 -12.26
CA LYS A 5 17.49 -22.26 -12.23
C LYS A 5 17.49 -21.56 -10.86
N ALA A 6 17.84 -20.28 -10.85
CA ALA A 6 17.93 -19.48 -9.64
C ALA A 6 16.56 -19.46 -8.94
N CYS A 7 16.44 -20.18 -7.83
CA CYS A 7 15.20 -20.23 -7.06
C CYS A 7 14.96 -18.88 -6.39
N SER A 8 13.82 -18.27 -6.69
CA SER A 8 13.44 -16.97 -6.16
C SER A 8 13.29 -17.02 -4.64
N ARG A 9 13.52 -15.87 -3.99
CA ARG A 9 13.30 -15.73 -2.53
C ARG A 9 11.86 -16.05 -2.11
N ILE A 10 10.89 -15.97 -3.03
CA ILE A 10 9.48 -16.30 -2.78
C ILE A 10 9.30 -17.82 -2.70
N GLU A 11 9.84 -18.57 -3.66
CA GLU A 11 9.79 -20.04 -3.67
C GLU A 11 10.46 -20.64 -2.44
N GLN A 12 11.63 -20.13 -2.05
CA GLN A 12 12.31 -20.56 -0.82
C GLN A 12 11.46 -20.32 0.45
N ARG A 13 10.67 -19.24 0.51
CA ARG A 13 9.73 -19.01 1.63
C ARG A 13 8.58 -20.01 1.63
N SER A 14 8.08 -20.40 0.46
CA SER A 14 7.05 -21.44 0.34
C SER A 14 7.55 -22.78 0.86
N VAL A 15 8.79 -23.15 0.57
CA VAL A 15 9.42 -24.38 1.10
C VAL A 15 9.57 -24.32 2.62
N ILE A 16 10.02 -23.18 3.18
CA ILE A 16 10.06 -23.01 4.65
C ILE A 16 8.65 -23.17 5.24
N LYS A 17 7.62 -22.55 4.63
CA LYS A 17 6.24 -22.65 5.11
C LYS A 17 5.75 -24.10 5.10
N PHE A 18 6.00 -24.83 4.02
CA PHE A 18 5.65 -26.24 3.89
C PHE A 18 6.33 -27.10 4.97
N LEU A 19 7.66 -27.00 5.10
CA LEU A 19 8.41 -27.79 6.08
C LEU A 19 8.06 -27.43 7.53
N VAL A 20 7.68 -26.18 7.82
CA VAL A 20 7.15 -25.78 9.12
C VAL A 20 5.80 -26.45 9.40
N ALA A 21 4.93 -26.56 8.40
CA ALA A 21 3.64 -27.25 8.53
C ALA A 21 3.82 -28.76 8.74
N GLU A 22 4.87 -29.37 8.19
CA GLU A 22 5.29 -30.74 8.50
C GLU A 22 5.92 -30.89 9.90
N GLY A 23 6.08 -29.80 10.66
CA GLY A 23 6.67 -29.82 12.00
C GLY A 23 8.20 -29.84 12.03
N CYS A 24 8.88 -29.62 10.89
CA CYS A 24 10.33 -29.61 10.83
C CYS A 24 10.94 -28.46 11.68
N LYS A 25 12.02 -28.76 12.40
CA LYS A 25 12.77 -27.75 13.17
C LYS A 25 13.53 -26.82 12.21
N PRO A 26 13.65 -25.51 12.49
CA PRO A 26 14.30 -24.55 11.59
C PRO A 26 15.74 -24.92 11.17
N ILE A 27 16.49 -25.59 12.04
CA ILE A 27 17.83 -26.10 11.73
C ILE A 27 17.82 -27.13 10.59
N GLU A 28 16.86 -28.04 10.63
CA GLU A 28 16.71 -29.11 9.65
C GLU A 28 16.18 -28.56 8.33
N ILE A 29 15.28 -27.57 8.39
CA ILE A 29 14.83 -26.82 7.22
C ILE A 29 16.04 -26.18 6.51
N HIS A 30 16.91 -25.48 7.24
CA HIS A 30 18.09 -24.85 6.65
C HIS A 30 19.04 -25.89 6.04
N ARG A 31 19.25 -27.03 6.71
CA ARG A 31 20.10 -28.12 6.19
C ARG A 31 19.56 -28.64 4.85
N ARG A 32 18.27 -28.99 4.79
CA ARG A 32 17.61 -29.48 3.57
C ARG A 32 17.66 -28.44 2.45
N MET A 33 17.35 -27.18 2.76
CA MET A 33 17.39 -26.09 1.79
C MET A 33 18.81 -25.80 1.28
N SER A 34 19.83 -25.90 2.13
CA SER A 34 21.22 -25.67 1.73
C SER A 34 21.70 -26.73 0.75
N THR A 35 21.28 -27.99 0.93
CA THR A 35 21.58 -29.07 -0.03
C THR A 35 20.96 -28.81 -1.40
N VAL A 36 19.75 -28.25 -1.48
CA VAL A 36 19.01 -28.02 -2.74
C VAL A 36 19.42 -26.72 -3.42
N TYR A 37 19.53 -25.62 -2.66
CA TYR A 37 19.72 -24.27 -3.21
C TYR A 37 21.17 -23.77 -3.17
N GLY A 38 22.07 -24.48 -2.48
CA GLY A 38 23.49 -24.15 -2.40
C GLY A 38 23.73 -22.70 -1.99
N ALA A 39 24.58 -22.00 -2.76
CA ALA A 39 24.94 -20.60 -2.51
C ALA A 39 23.77 -19.61 -2.53
N THR A 40 22.64 -19.97 -3.18
CA THR A 40 21.45 -19.11 -3.27
C THR A 40 20.48 -19.30 -2.11
N CYS A 41 20.74 -20.27 -1.23
CA CYS A 41 19.89 -20.59 -0.08
C CYS A 41 19.73 -19.37 0.86
N PHE A 42 18.60 -19.30 1.56
CA PHE A 42 18.49 -18.41 2.71
C PHE A 42 19.52 -18.78 3.76
N SER A 43 20.16 -17.76 4.33
CA SER A 43 20.96 -17.95 5.54
C SER A 43 20.11 -18.53 6.67
N GLN A 44 20.76 -19.27 7.57
CA GLN A 44 20.13 -19.86 8.75
C GLN A 44 19.29 -18.86 9.54
N LYS A 45 19.80 -17.63 9.75
CA LYS A 45 19.05 -16.55 10.42
C LYS A 45 17.73 -16.23 9.72
N ASN A 46 17.71 -16.19 8.39
CA ASN A 46 16.49 -15.94 7.61
C ASN A 46 15.52 -17.12 7.67
N VAL A 47 16.03 -18.36 7.62
CA VAL A 47 15.18 -19.56 7.79
C VAL A 47 14.51 -19.56 9.16
N TYR A 48 15.26 -19.29 10.24
CA TYR A 48 14.71 -19.19 11.60
C TYR A 48 13.67 -18.10 11.73
N LYS A 49 13.96 -16.91 11.17
CA LYS A 49 13.01 -15.80 11.13
C LYS A 49 11.71 -16.21 10.42
N TRP A 50 11.79 -16.77 9.22
CA TRP A 50 10.59 -17.18 8.47
C TRP A 50 9.86 -18.33 9.13
N ALA A 51 10.56 -19.31 9.69
CA ALA A 51 9.94 -20.42 10.40
C ALA A 51 9.17 -19.95 11.63
N LYS A 52 9.71 -19.00 12.40
CA LYS A 52 9.01 -18.35 13.51
C LYS A 52 7.74 -17.63 13.01
N LEU A 53 7.89 -16.80 11.98
CA LEU A 53 6.77 -16.05 11.41
C LEU A 53 5.66 -16.98 10.88
N PHE A 54 6.00 -18.10 10.24
CA PHE A 54 5.01 -19.07 9.77
C PHE A 54 4.33 -19.82 10.91
N LYS A 55 5.07 -20.16 11.99
CA LYS A 55 4.46 -20.69 13.23
C LYS A 55 3.49 -19.70 13.86
N GLU A 56 3.80 -18.41 13.81
CA GLU A 56 2.92 -17.32 14.27
C GLU A 56 1.76 -17.03 13.28
N GLY A 57 1.64 -17.79 12.19
CA GLY A 57 0.54 -17.72 11.25
C GLY A 57 0.66 -16.64 10.17
N ARG A 58 1.87 -16.12 9.91
CA ARG A 58 2.12 -15.21 8.79
C ARG A 58 1.84 -15.90 7.46
N SER A 59 1.09 -15.28 6.56
CA SER A 59 0.94 -15.77 5.19
C SER A 59 2.13 -15.30 4.32
N SER A 60 2.51 -16.09 3.32
CA SER A 60 3.49 -15.68 2.30
C SER A 60 2.88 -14.77 1.22
N GLY A 61 1.56 -14.58 1.25
CA GLY A 61 0.81 -13.81 0.26
C GLY A 61 0.75 -12.33 0.62
N LYS A 62 0.74 -11.49 -0.41
CA LYS A 62 0.44 -10.06 -0.29
C LYS A 62 -0.47 -9.68 -1.45
N VAL A 63 -1.47 -8.87 -1.17
CA VAL A 63 -2.33 -8.25 -2.18
C VAL A 63 -2.05 -6.75 -2.15
N MET A 64 -1.82 -6.14 -3.31
CA MET A 64 -1.61 -4.70 -3.42
C MET A 64 -2.95 -4.04 -3.74
N LEU A 65 -3.43 -3.17 -2.85
CA LEU A 65 -4.61 -2.33 -3.05
C LEU A 65 -4.18 -1.00 -3.65
N THR A 66 -4.88 -0.55 -4.70
CA THR A 66 -4.88 0.83 -5.18
C THR A 66 -6.30 1.39 -5.07
N VAL A 67 -6.44 2.51 -4.38
CA VAL A 67 -7.74 3.15 -4.15
C VAL A 67 -7.70 4.63 -4.53
N PHE A 68 -8.66 5.05 -5.35
CA PHE A 68 -8.96 6.45 -5.64
C PHE A 68 -10.25 6.82 -4.93
N TRP A 69 -10.28 7.97 -4.27
CA TRP A 69 -11.42 8.41 -3.46
C TRP A 69 -11.49 9.93 -3.40
N ASP A 70 -12.68 10.45 -3.13
CA ASP A 70 -12.95 11.88 -2.92
C ASP A 70 -13.79 12.08 -1.65
N MET A 71 -14.26 13.32 -1.41
CA MET A 71 -15.10 13.65 -0.25
C MET A 71 -16.42 12.84 -0.16
N GLN A 72 -16.85 12.18 -1.24
CA GLN A 72 -18.08 11.37 -1.25
C GLN A 72 -17.79 9.88 -1.06
N GLY A 73 -16.52 9.47 -1.09
CA GLY A 73 -16.07 8.10 -0.86
C GLY A 73 -15.26 7.49 -1.99
N PRO A 74 -15.14 6.15 -2.04
CA PRO A 74 -14.27 5.49 -2.99
C PRO A 74 -14.82 5.63 -4.41
N ILE A 75 -13.94 6.03 -5.34
CA ILE A 75 -14.20 6.13 -6.78
C ILE A 75 -13.82 4.81 -7.45
N THR A 76 -12.59 4.35 -7.26
CA THR A 76 -12.09 3.10 -7.84
C THR A 76 -11.31 2.35 -6.78
N ILE A 77 -11.61 1.05 -6.64
CA ILE A 77 -10.91 0.11 -5.75
C ILE A 77 -10.37 -0.97 -6.69
N SER A 78 -9.05 -1.09 -6.77
CA SER A 78 -8.37 -2.05 -7.65
C SER A 78 -7.35 -2.83 -6.86
N PHE A 79 -7.23 -4.13 -7.17
CA PHE A 79 -6.24 -5.00 -6.58
C PHE A 79 -5.32 -5.51 -7.67
N LEU A 80 -4.02 -5.34 -7.47
CA LEU A 80 -3.03 -5.83 -8.42
C LEU A 80 -2.99 -7.36 -8.38
N GLU A 81 -2.89 -7.97 -9.56
CA GLU A 81 -2.72 -9.41 -9.68
C GLU A 81 -1.46 -9.91 -8.99
N LYS A 82 -1.54 -11.13 -8.47
CA LYS A 82 -0.46 -11.75 -7.72
C LYS A 82 0.77 -11.93 -8.62
N GLY A 83 1.92 -11.44 -8.14
CA GLY A 83 3.19 -11.52 -8.88
C GLY A 83 3.45 -10.31 -9.80
N SER A 84 2.45 -9.45 -10.00
CA SER A 84 2.61 -8.21 -10.75
C SER A 84 3.16 -7.08 -9.88
N THR A 85 3.75 -6.07 -10.51
CA THR A 85 4.23 -4.84 -9.85
C THR A 85 3.57 -3.62 -10.51
N VAL A 86 3.21 -2.61 -9.73
CA VAL A 86 2.70 -1.34 -10.29
C VAL A 86 3.81 -0.71 -11.13
N ASN A 87 3.50 -0.45 -12.40
CA ASN A 87 4.37 0.20 -13.37
C ASN A 87 3.60 1.36 -14.03
N SER A 88 4.26 2.18 -14.86
CA SER A 88 3.57 3.32 -15.46
C SER A 88 2.38 2.87 -16.32
N ALA A 89 2.53 1.81 -17.10
CA ALA A 89 1.50 1.33 -18.02
C ALA A 89 0.21 0.90 -17.31
N ASN A 90 0.32 0.07 -16.26
CA ASN A 90 -0.85 -0.37 -15.49
C ASN A 90 -1.46 0.77 -14.69
N TYR A 91 -0.65 1.72 -14.22
CA TYR A 91 -1.16 2.91 -13.55
C TYR A 91 -1.93 3.82 -14.52
N CYS A 92 -1.43 4.04 -15.74
CA CYS A 92 -2.13 4.81 -16.77
C CYS A 92 -3.49 4.19 -17.12
N GLU A 93 -3.55 2.87 -17.25
CA GLU A 93 -4.83 2.20 -17.52
C GLU A 93 -5.81 2.34 -16.35
N LEU A 94 -5.30 2.28 -15.12
CA LEU A 94 -6.11 2.54 -13.95
C LEU A 94 -6.65 3.97 -13.92
N LEU A 95 -5.87 4.99 -14.30
CA LEU A 95 -6.35 6.38 -14.41
C LEU A 95 -7.47 6.52 -15.45
N ARG A 96 -7.38 5.82 -16.59
CA ARG A 96 -8.47 5.79 -17.58
C ARG A 96 -9.73 5.14 -17.01
N GLN A 97 -9.59 4.08 -16.23
CA GLN A 97 -10.72 3.47 -15.53
C GLN A 97 -11.32 4.42 -14.50
N VAL A 98 -10.50 5.14 -13.74
CA VAL A 98 -10.94 6.16 -12.78
C VAL A 98 -11.76 7.24 -13.48
N LYS A 99 -11.36 7.70 -14.68
CA LYS A 99 -12.17 8.66 -15.46
C LYS A 99 -13.57 8.15 -15.79
N LYS A 100 -13.69 6.86 -16.14
CA LYS A 100 -14.99 6.21 -16.38
C LYS A 100 -15.79 6.11 -15.08
N ASP A 101 -15.16 5.76 -13.97
CA ASP A 101 -15.81 5.63 -12.66
C ASP A 101 -16.29 6.98 -12.13
N ILE A 102 -15.52 8.07 -12.32
CA ILE A 102 -15.94 9.43 -12.00
C ILE A 102 -17.20 9.79 -12.80
N LYS A 103 -17.23 9.50 -14.11
CA LYS A 103 -18.41 9.73 -14.96
C LYS A 103 -19.65 9.03 -14.43
N ASN A 104 -19.50 7.79 -13.95
CA ASN A 104 -20.61 6.97 -13.50
C ASN A 104 -21.08 7.35 -12.10
N LYS A 105 -20.15 7.56 -11.17
CA LYS A 105 -20.41 7.71 -9.72
C LYS A 105 -20.52 9.15 -9.24
N ARG A 106 -20.09 10.14 -10.04
CA ARG A 106 -20.06 11.57 -9.70
C ARG A 106 -20.71 12.41 -10.82
N ARG A 107 -21.89 11.98 -11.28
CA ARG A 107 -22.65 12.69 -12.33
C ARG A 107 -22.82 14.17 -11.94
N GLY A 108 -22.48 15.09 -12.84
CA GLY A 108 -22.57 16.54 -12.63
C GLY A 108 -21.30 17.24 -12.12
N HIS A 109 -20.26 16.52 -11.68
CA HIS A 109 -19.00 17.13 -11.22
C HIS A 109 -17.93 17.30 -12.32
N GLN A 110 -18.16 16.78 -13.52
CA GLN A 110 -17.15 16.82 -14.60
C GLN A 110 -16.88 18.22 -15.15
N SER A 111 -17.86 19.13 -15.07
CA SER A 111 -17.72 20.51 -15.55
C SER A 111 -16.78 21.36 -14.70
N LYS A 112 -16.38 20.89 -13.51
CA LYS A 112 -15.52 21.62 -12.57
C LYS A 112 -14.03 21.25 -12.67
N GLY A 113 -13.67 20.37 -13.60
CA GLY A 113 -12.31 19.81 -13.68
C GLY A 113 -12.03 18.79 -12.56
N VAL A 114 -10.93 18.05 -12.71
CA VAL A 114 -10.44 17.09 -11.71
C VAL A 114 -9.04 17.48 -11.30
N ILE A 115 -8.83 17.62 -9.99
CA ILE A 115 -7.50 17.79 -9.40
C ILE A 115 -7.10 16.44 -8.80
N LEU A 116 -6.03 15.86 -9.34
CA LEU A 116 -5.45 14.60 -8.87
C LEU A 116 -4.36 14.90 -7.84
N HIS A 117 -4.41 14.23 -6.69
CA HIS A 117 -3.33 14.21 -5.72
C HIS A 117 -2.85 12.77 -5.52
N HIS A 118 -1.57 12.51 -5.77
CA HIS A 118 -0.90 11.23 -5.52
C HIS A 118 0.54 11.46 -5.02
N ASP A 119 1.19 10.42 -4.51
CA ASP A 119 2.58 10.48 -4.10
C ASP A 119 3.55 10.40 -5.29
N ASN A 120 4.83 10.71 -5.04
CA ASN A 120 5.87 10.73 -6.06
C ASN A 120 6.48 9.34 -6.37
N ALA A 121 5.72 8.25 -6.21
CA ALA A 121 6.21 6.93 -6.57
C ALA A 121 6.66 6.89 -8.04
N ARG A 122 7.68 6.08 -8.36
CA ARG A 122 8.26 6.04 -9.73
C ARG A 122 7.22 5.84 -10.85
N PRO A 123 6.20 4.96 -10.70
CA PRO A 123 5.14 4.84 -11.70
C PRO A 123 4.30 6.10 -11.87
N HIS A 124 4.16 6.92 -10.83
CA HIS A 124 3.29 8.11 -10.81
C HIS A 124 3.95 9.32 -11.48
N THR A 125 5.27 9.42 -11.38
CA THR A 125 6.10 10.50 -11.94
C THR A 125 6.67 10.19 -13.33
N ALA A 126 6.41 8.99 -13.85
CA ALA A 126 6.86 8.59 -15.18
C ALA A 126 6.26 9.49 -16.26
N ALA A 127 7.04 9.79 -17.31
CA ALA A 127 6.61 10.66 -18.42
C ALA A 127 5.28 10.21 -19.05
N GLN A 128 5.12 8.89 -19.25
CA GLN A 128 3.87 8.32 -19.76
C GLN A 128 2.66 8.62 -18.87
N THR A 129 2.85 8.63 -17.55
CA THR A 129 1.79 8.91 -16.59
C THR A 129 1.42 10.38 -16.56
N VAL A 130 2.42 11.27 -16.56
CA VAL A 130 2.18 12.72 -16.67
C VAL A 130 1.45 13.05 -17.96
N GLN A 131 1.86 12.45 -19.09
CA GLN A 131 1.18 12.59 -20.37
C GLN A 131 -0.28 12.11 -20.28
N THR A 132 -0.52 10.93 -19.68
CA THR A 132 -1.87 10.39 -19.53
C THR A 132 -2.74 11.32 -18.69
N ILE A 133 -2.22 11.90 -17.60
CA ILE A 133 -2.97 12.86 -16.75
C ILE A 133 -3.38 14.09 -17.57
N ASN A 134 -2.48 14.62 -18.39
CA ASN A 134 -2.77 15.74 -19.28
C ASN A 134 -3.84 15.39 -20.33
N GLU A 135 -3.74 14.22 -20.97
CA GLU A 135 -4.75 13.70 -21.92
C GLU A 135 -6.12 13.50 -21.27
N LEU A 136 -6.15 13.16 -19.98
CA LEU A 136 -7.40 13.04 -19.23
C LEU A 136 -8.03 14.41 -18.91
N GLY A 137 -7.27 15.50 -19.06
CA GLY A 137 -7.69 16.87 -18.74
C GLY A 137 -7.69 17.15 -17.24
N TRP A 138 -6.80 16.49 -16.49
CA TRP A 138 -6.72 16.61 -15.04
C TRP A 138 -5.56 17.50 -14.63
N GLU A 139 -5.76 18.29 -13.58
CA GLU A 139 -4.70 19.04 -12.93
C GLU A 139 -3.98 18.14 -11.92
N LEU A 140 -2.65 18.11 -11.95
CA LEU A 140 -1.85 17.38 -10.98
C LEU A 140 -1.44 18.32 -9.84
N LEU A 141 -1.88 18.02 -8.63
CA LEU A 141 -1.50 18.76 -7.44
C LEU A 141 -0.05 18.43 -7.06
N PRO A 142 0.84 19.42 -6.85
CA PRO A 142 2.21 19.17 -6.43
C PRO A 142 2.26 18.44 -5.08
N HIS A 143 3.11 17.43 -4.99
CA HIS A 143 3.35 16.70 -3.74
C HIS A 143 4.85 16.74 -3.41
N PRO A 144 5.26 17.15 -2.20
CA PRO A 144 6.66 17.12 -1.82
C PRO A 144 7.16 15.68 -1.59
N PRO A 145 8.46 15.38 -1.85
CA PRO A 145 9.04 14.08 -1.52
C PRO A 145 8.89 13.72 -0.04
N TYR A 146 8.79 12.42 0.26
CA TYR A 146 8.80 11.87 1.62
C TYR A 146 7.79 12.46 2.61
N SER A 147 6.62 12.91 2.11
CA SER A 147 5.61 13.63 2.90
C SER A 147 4.28 12.86 3.03
N PRO A 148 4.29 11.64 3.62
CA PRO A 148 3.07 10.85 3.82
C PRO A 148 2.07 11.54 4.76
N ASP A 149 2.54 12.44 5.63
CA ASP A 149 1.71 13.29 6.48
C ASP A 149 0.93 14.35 5.71
N LEU A 150 1.21 14.55 4.42
CA LEU A 150 0.46 15.38 3.48
C LEU A 150 -0.35 14.56 2.47
N ALA A 151 -0.37 13.23 2.57
CA ALA A 151 -1.17 12.36 1.72
C ALA A 151 -2.41 11.86 2.46
N PRO A 152 -3.65 12.25 2.05
CA PRO A 152 -4.87 11.85 2.73
C PRO A 152 -5.02 10.32 2.87
N SER A 153 -4.59 9.57 1.86
CA SER A 153 -4.61 8.10 1.92
C SER A 153 -3.76 7.56 3.07
N ASP A 154 -2.59 8.13 3.32
CA ASP A 154 -1.66 7.67 4.35
C ASP A 154 -2.08 8.10 5.76
N PHE A 155 -2.36 9.39 5.95
CA PHE A 155 -2.65 9.92 7.30
C PHE A 155 -4.09 9.67 7.78
N HIS A 156 -5.03 9.38 6.87
CA HIS A 156 -6.46 9.26 7.22
C HIS A 156 -7.07 7.92 6.83
N LEU A 157 -6.85 7.41 5.62
CA LEU A 157 -7.53 6.19 5.14
C LEU A 157 -6.87 4.90 5.64
N PHE A 158 -5.55 4.77 5.49
CA PHE A 158 -4.85 3.51 5.74
C PHE A 158 -4.68 3.18 7.22
N GLY A 159 -4.67 4.17 8.12
CA GLY A 159 -4.60 3.94 9.56
C GLY A 159 -5.79 3.10 10.07
N PRO A 160 -7.04 3.58 9.90
CA PRO A 160 -8.24 2.84 10.25
C PRO A 160 -8.37 1.49 9.53
N LEU A 161 -8.04 1.41 8.24
CA LEU A 161 -8.06 0.15 7.50
C LEU A 161 -7.10 -0.89 8.10
N LYS A 162 -5.88 -0.47 8.47
CA LYS A 162 -4.91 -1.34 9.15
C LYS A 162 -5.38 -1.75 10.54
N ALA A 163 -6.11 -0.89 11.24
CA ALA A 163 -6.70 -1.23 12.54
C ALA A 163 -7.80 -2.29 12.38
N PHE A 164 -8.68 -2.14 11.40
CA PHE A 164 -9.76 -3.08 11.09
C PHE A 164 -9.24 -4.47 10.70
N THR A 165 -8.19 -4.53 9.90
CA THR A 165 -7.58 -5.79 9.44
C THR A 165 -6.56 -6.39 10.42
N ARG A 166 -6.31 -5.73 11.56
CA ARG A 166 -5.28 -6.13 12.51
C ARG A 166 -5.66 -7.44 13.19
N GLY A 167 -4.77 -8.43 13.13
CA GLY A 167 -4.95 -9.71 13.82
C GLY A 167 -5.87 -10.69 13.08
N THR A 168 -6.53 -10.25 12.01
CA THR A 168 -7.36 -11.11 11.17
C THR A 168 -6.50 -11.93 10.21
N LYS A 169 -6.78 -13.23 10.13
CA LYS A 169 -6.22 -14.13 9.12
C LYS A 169 -7.25 -14.33 8.03
N PHE A 170 -6.86 -14.10 6.79
CA PHE A 170 -7.67 -14.39 5.61
C PHE A 170 -7.16 -15.69 4.99
N GLU A 171 -8.10 -16.54 4.59
CA GLU A 171 -7.85 -17.85 3.97
C GLU A 171 -7.49 -17.71 2.49
N SER A 172 -7.95 -16.63 1.83
CA SER A 172 -7.68 -16.39 0.41
C SER A 172 -7.45 -14.91 0.06
N ASP A 173 -6.84 -14.70 -1.11
CA ASP A 173 -6.67 -13.36 -1.68
C ASP A 173 -8.05 -12.73 -2.01
N ASP A 174 -9.07 -13.53 -2.35
CA ASP A 174 -10.40 -13.01 -2.69
C ASP A 174 -11.21 -12.62 -1.46
N GLU A 175 -11.06 -13.34 -0.35
CA GLU A 175 -11.64 -12.98 0.93
C GLU A 175 -11.13 -11.60 1.40
N VAL A 176 -9.81 -11.39 1.39
CA VAL A 176 -9.25 -10.08 1.79
C VAL A 176 -9.67 -8.96 0.83
N LYS A 177 -9.73 -9.22 -0.48
CA LYS A 177 -10.23 -8.23 -1.45
C LYS A 177 -11.67 -7.85 -1.17
N SER A 178 -12.54 -8.83 -0.88
CA SER A 178 -13.95 -8.62 -0.56
C SER A 178 -14.09 -7.80 0.72
N VAL A 179 -13.49 -8.28 1.82
CA VAL A 179 -13.59 -7.64 3.15
C VAL A 179 -13.05 -6.21 3.13
N VAL A 180 -11.91 -5.97 2.47
CA VAL A 180 -11.34 -4.62 2.35
C VAL A 180 -12.21 -3.71 1.48
N SER A 181 -12.75 -4.23 0.37
CA SER A 181 -13.64 -3.46 -0.49
C SER A 181 -14.93 -3.07 0.22
N ASP A 182 -15.50 -3.99 0.98
CA ASP A 182 -16.70 -3.74 1.77
C ASP A 182 -16.41 -2.72 2.85
N TRP A 183 -15.31 -2.86 3.60
CA TRP A 183 -14.92 -1.88 4.60
C TRP A 183 -14.82 -0.46 4.01
N LEU A 184 -14.19 -0.30 2.84
CA LEU A 184 -14.10 0.98 2.14
C LEU A 184 -15.49 1.52 1.77
N ARG A 185 -16.37 0.68 1.21
CA ARG A 185 -17.72 1.11 0.81
C ARG A 185 -18.63 1.47 1.99
N HIS A 186 -18.40 0.89 3.17
CA HIS A 186 -19.20 1.14 4.37
C HIS A 186 -18.77 2.39 5.14
N GLN A 187 -17.62 3.01 4.82
CA GLN A 187 -17.25 4.27 5.47
C GLN A 187 -18.21 5.39 5.06
N SER A 188 -18.55 6.27 6.01
CA SER A 188 -19.49 7.38 5.75
C SER A 188 -18.90 8.43 4.83
N LYS A 189 -19.75 9.22 4.17
CA LYS A 189 -19.30 10.39 3.39
C LYS A 189 -18.51 11.37 4.27
N ASP A 190 -18.92 11.56 5.52
CA ASP A 190 -18.24 12.45 6.46
C ASP A 190 -16.82 11.96 6.79
N PHE A 191 -16.62 10.64 6.90
CA PHE A 191 -15.28 10.08 7.07
C PHE A 191 -14.35 10.53 5.93
N TYR A 192 -14.81 10.42 4.68
CA TYR A 192 -13.99 10.81 3.54
C TYR A 192 -13.83 12.33 3.40
N ALA A 193 -14.92 13.07 3.58
CA ALA A 193 -14.90 14.52 3.53
C ALA A 193 -13.93 15.11 4.58
N GLU A 194 -13.91 14.54 5.78
CA GLU A 194 -12.98 14.93 6.84
C GLU A 194 -11.51 14.69 6.46
N GLY A 195 -11.21 13.55 5.81
CA GLY A 195 -9.86 13.25 5.34
C GLY A 195 -9.32 14.28 4.36
N ILE A 196 -10.17 14.75 3.43
CA ILE A 196 -9.81 15.80 2.47
C ILE A 196 -9.71 17.16 3.15
N ARG A 197 -10.64 17.53 4.05
CA ARG A 197 -10.59 18.83 4.76
C ARG A 197 -9.35 18.98 5.63
N LYS A 198 -8.90 17.90 6.29
CA LYS A 198 -7.66 17.89 7.09
C LYS A 198 -6.41 18.23 6.28
N LEU A 199 -6.45 18.09 4.95
CA LEU A 199 -5.32 18.43 4.09
C LEU A 199 -4.96 19.92 4.18
N VAL A 200 -5.96 20.80 4.22
CA VAL A 200 -5.77 22.26 4.33
C VAL A 200 -5.02 22.59 5.62
N HIS A 201 -5.51 22.09 6.75
CA HIS A 201 -4.89 22.31 8.05
C HIS A 201 -3.46 21.73 8.13
N ARG A 202 -3.22 20.59 7.47
CA ARG A 202 -1.89 19.96 7.42
C ARG A 202 -0.90 20.78 6.58
N TRP A 203 -1.34 21.40 5.49
CA TRP A 203 -0.51 22.32 4.71
C TRP A 203 -0.13 23.57 5.52
N GLU A 204 -1.10 24.21 6.18
CA GLU A 204 -0.84 25.37 7.05
C GLU A 204 0.17 25.02 8.14
N LYS A 205 0.00 23.84 8.76
CA LYS A 205 0.92 23.37 9.79
C LYS A 205 2.30 23.06 9.24
N CYS A 206 2.41 22.45 8.05
CA CYS A 206 3.69 22.20 7.37
C CYS A 206 4.46 23.51 7.12
N VAL A 207 3.77 24.56 6.66
CA VAL A 207 4.36 25.90 6.49
C VAL A 207 4.83 26.47 7.84
N THR A 208 4.01 26.32 8.89
CA THR A 208 4.32 26.81 10.24
C THR A 208 5.57 26.13 10.83
N VAL A 209 5.80 24.85 10.51
CA VAL A 209 6.99 24.10 10.96
C VAL A 209 8.14 24.10 9.95
N LEU A 210 8.11 25.03 8.98
CA LEU A 210 9.17 25.19 7.98
C LEU A 210 9.52 23.89 7.23
N GLY A 211 8.52 23.04 6.98
CA GLY A 211 8.68 21.78 6.25
C GLY A 211 9.12 20.57 7.07
N ASP A 212 9.21 20.65 8.41
CA ASP A 212 9.35 19.44 9.25
C ASP A 212 8.03 18.65 9.34
N TYR A 213 8.10 17.42 9.81
CA TYR A 213 6.95 16.52 9.93
C TYR A 213 5.89 17.11 10.85
N VAL A 214 4.66 17.16 10.32
CA VAL A 214 3.48 17.73 11.00
C VAL A 214 3.15 17.00 12.32
N GLU A 215 3.59 15.75 12.47
CA GLU A 215 3.30 14.90 13.64
C GLU A 215 4.25 15.12 14.82
N LYS A 216 5.44 15.72 14.63
CA LYS A 216 6.47 15.80 15.68
C LYS A 216 6.20 16.81 16.80
N LEU A 217 5.22 17.71 16.66
CA LEU A 217 4.97 18.77 17.65
C LEU A 217 4.22 18.34 18.93
N LYS A 218 4.03 17.05 19.22
CA LYS A 218 3.44 16.60 20.50
C LYS A 218 4.50 16.39 21.60
N LYS A 219 5.02 17.48 22.16
CA LYS A 219 5.42 17.71 23.59
C LYS A 219 6.64 18.64 23.71
N HIS A 220 6.37 19.91 23.99
CA HIS A 220 7.07 20.67 25.03
C HIS A 220 6.09 21.71 25.59
N ARG A 221 5.21 21.28 26.51
CA ARG A 221 4.54 22.21 27.43
C ARG A 221 5.30 22.15 28.75
N GLY A 222 5.95 23.26 29.07
CA GLY A 222 6.47 23.74 30.35
C GLY A 222 6.94 22.73 31.39
N ARG A 223 8.25 22.65 31.61
CA ARG A 223 8.77 22.71 32.97
C ARG A 223 8.93 24.20 33.28
N GLU A 224 7.94 24.79 33.94
CA GLU A 224 8.18 25.99 34.73
C GLU A 224 8.91 25.53 35.99
N SER A 225 10.10 26.09 36.14
CA SER A 225 10.89 26.07 37.36
C SER A 225 10.29 27.08 38.33
N ASP A 226 9.87 26.61 39.50
CA ASP A 226 10.01 27.28 40.79
C ASP A 226 10.52 26.24 41.80
#